data_AF-A0A1J4WB32-F1
#
_entry.id   AF-A0A1J4WB32-F1
#
_cell.length_a   1.000
_cell.length_b   1.000
_cell.length_c   1.000
_cell.angle_alpha   90.00
_cell.angle_beta   90.00
_cell.angle_gamma   90.00
#
_symmetry.space_group_name_H-M   'P 1'
#
loop_
_entity.id
_entity.type
_entity.pdbx_description
1 polymer ?
#
loop_
_entity_poly.entity_id
_entity_poly.type
_entity_poly.pdbx_seq_one_letter_code
_entity_poly.pdbx_strand_id
1 'polypeptide(L)' 'MAVKKKPIIKLQCQECKRINYYTRKSKEAAEKKLELKKFCKWCRKHTLHKEVKR' A
#
# COMPACT_ATOMS: atom_id res chain seq x y z
N MET A 1 23.03 1.34 -18.59
CA MET A 1 22.74 0.82 -17.23
C MET A 1 21.22 0.71 -17.06
N ALA A 2 20.67 -0.50 -16.94
CA ALA A 2 19.21 -0.68 -16.85
C ALA A 2 18.70 -0.28 -15.45
N VAL A 3 18.00 0.84 -15.36
CA VAL A 3 17.36 1.29 -14.11
C VAL A 3 16.19 0.33 -13.80
N LYS A 4 16.38 -0.57 -12.83
CA LYS A 4 15.33 -1.48 -12.34
C LYS A 4 14.12 -0.66 -11.86
N LYS A 5 13.00 -0.72 -12.58
CA LYS A 5 11.73 -0.10 -12.18
C LYS A 5 11.24 -0.74 -10.86
N LYS A 6 11.06 0.08 -9.82
CA LYS A 6 10.50 -0.36 -8.53
C LYS A 6 9.00 -0.66 -8.70
N PRO A 7 8.49 -1.82 -8.24
CA PRO A 7 7.07 -2.14 -8.36
C PRO A 7 6.22 -1.15 -7.55
N ILE A 8 5.15 -0.66 -8.19
CA ILE A 8 4.14 0.15 -7.52
C ILE A 8 3.19 -0.82 -6.81
N ILE A 9 3.10 -0.71 -5.49
CA ILE A 9 2.13 -1.44 -4.68
C ILE A 9 0.93 -0.55 -4.37
N LYS A 10 -0.23 -1.18 -4.28
CA LYS A 10 -1.49 -0.56 -3.90
C LYS A 10 -1.75 -0.83 -2.43
N LEU A 11 -2.23 0.16 -1.69
CA LEU A 11 -2.63 0.04 -0.30
C LEU A 11 -4.15 0.17 -0.19
N GLN A 12 -4.78 -0.90 0.26
CA GLN A 12 -6.22 -1.01 0.41
C GLN A 12 -6.63 -0.83 1.87
N CYS A 13 -7.60 0.05 2.11
CA CYS A 13 -8.21 0.23 3.42
C CYS A 13 -8.96 -1.05 3.83
N GLN A 14 -8.76 -1.52 5.06
CA GLN A 14 -9.39 -2.74 5.57
C GLN A 14 -10.91 -2.61 5.72
N GLU A 15 -11.42 -1.40 5.98
CA GLU A 15 -12.85 -1.19 6.23
C GLU A 15 -13.66 -1.01 4.96
N CYS A 16 -13.29 -0.04 4.12
CA CYS A 16 -14.03 0.26 2.90
C CYS A 16 -13.54 -0.53 1.68
N LYS A 17 -12.47 -1.34 1.83
CA LYS A 17 -11.83 -2.10 0.75
C LYS A 17 -11.40 -1.24 -0.45
N ARG A 18 -11.30 0.08 -0.28
CA ARG A 18 -10.86 1.01 -1.34
C ARG A 18 -9.35 1.17 -1.33
N ILE A 19 -8.81 1.31 -2.53
CA ILE A 19 -7.39 1.58 -2.73
C ILE A 19 -7.20 3.09 -2.67
N ASN A 20 -6.61 3.57 -1.58
CA ASN A 20 -6.43 5.00 -1.33
C ASN A 20 -5.00 5.47 -1.61
N TYR A 21 -4.03 4.57 -1.58
CA TYR A 21 -2.62 4.93 -1.72
C TYR A 21 -1.88 4.01 -2.69
N TYR A 22 -0.94 4.61 -3.41
CA TYR A 22 0.00 3.95 -4.29
C TYR A 22 1.40 4.27 -3.78
N THR A 23 2.18 3.26 -3.40
CA THR A 23 3.55 3.47 -2.94
C THR A 23 4.51 2.58 -3.72
N ARG A 24 5.77 2.99 -3.81
CA ARG A 24 6.82 2.23 -4.50
C ARG A 24 7.64 1.52 -3.43
N LYS A 25 7.64 0.19 -3.41
CA LYS A 25 8.55 -0.56 -2.53
C LYS A 25 9.81 -0.99 -3.27
N SER A 26 10.93 -1.01 -2.55
CA SER A 26 12.13 -1.75 -2.93
C SER A 26 11.90 -3.25 -2.72
N LYS A 27 12.55 -4.11 -3.52
CA LYS A 27 12.36 -5.57 -3.47
C LYS A 27 12.69 -6.18 -2.09
N GLU A 28 13.70 -5.64 -1.40
CA GLU A 28 14.09 -6.07 -0.02
C GLU A 28 13.00 -5.75 1.04
N ALA A 29 12.21 -4.68 0.85
CA ALA A 29 11.11 -4.34 1.75
C ALA A 29 9.77 -5.03 1.38
N ALA A 30 9.76 -5.84 0.32
CA ALA A 30 8.58 -6.54 -0.18
C ALA A 30 8.36 -7.91 0.47
N GLU A 31 9.30 -8.38 1.29
CA GLU A 31 9.19 -9.64 2.06
C GLU A 31 8.26 -9.51 3.27
N LYS A 32 8.09 -8.29 3.81
CA LYS A 32 7.12 -8.01 4.89
C LYS A 32 5.85 -7.39 4.31
N LYS A 33 4.69 -7.99 4.61
CA LYS A 33 3.36 -7.40 4.33
C LYS A 33 3.32 -6.01 4.97
N LEU A 34 3.18 -4.95 4.15
CA LEU A 34 3.07 -3.60 4.69
C LEU A 34 1.64 -3.37 5.18
N GLU A 35 1.49 -3.24 6.49
CA GLU A 35 0.27 -2.81 7.16
C GLU A 35 0.54 -1.43 7.76
N LEU A 36 -0.08 -0.40 7.17
CA LEU A 36 0.11 0.99 7.58
C LEU A 36 -1.20 1.57 8.10
N LYS A 37 -1.17 2.17 9.29
CA LYS A 37 -2.28 3.01 9.76
C LYS A 37 -2.25 4.33 8.99
N LYS A 38 -3.18 4.49 8.05
CA LYS A 38 -3.34 5.69 7.23
C LYS A 38 -4.77 6.20 7.33
N PHE A 39 -4.95 7.49 7.11
CA PHE A 39 -6.26 8.10 7.05
C PHE A 39 -7.01 7.62 5.81
N CYS A 40 -8.23 7.13 5.98
CA CYS A 40 -9.12 6.81 4.86
C CYS A 40 -10.07 8.00 4.65
N LYS A 41 -9.98 8.68 3.51
CA LYS A 41 -10.88 9.80 3.16
C LYS A 41 -12.36 9.39 3.17
N TRP A 42 -12.66 8.14 2.84
CA TRP A 42 -14.02 7.62 2.77
C TRP A 42 -14.60 7.29 4.14
N CYS A 43 -13.82 6.62 4.99
CA CYS A 43 -14.25 6.31 6.36
C CYS A 43 -14.12 7.51 7.30
N ARG A 44 -13.37 8.55 6.91
CA ARG A 44 -13.00 9.71 7.73
C ARG A 44 -12.30 9.33 9.05
N LYS A 45 -11.58 8.21 9.06
CA LYS A 45 -10.80 7.71 10.20
C LYS A 45 -9.47 7.09 9.77
N HIS A 46 -8.53 7.02 10.72
CA HIS A 46 -7.28 6.28 10.55
C HIS A 46 -7.55 4.79 10.65
N THR A 47 -7.28 4.07 9.57
CA THR A 47 -7.56 2.64 9.43
C THR A 47 -6.32 1.92 8.96
N LEU A 48 -6.26 0.62 9.24
CA LEU A 48 -5.22 -0.24 8.71
C LEU A 48 -5.40 -0.37 7.21
N HIS A 49 -4.35 -0.02 6.46
CA HIS A 49 -4.25 -0.24 5.04
C HIS A 49 -3.27 -1.37 4.79
N LYS A 50 -3.72 -2.42 4.09
CA LYS A 50 -2.92 -3.59 3.73
C LYS A 50 -2.42 -3.46 2.30
N GLU A 51 -1.23 -4.00 2.02
CA GLU A 51 -0.76 -4.09 0.64
C GLU A 51 -1.63 -5.07 -0.17
N VAL A 52 -2.00 -4.66 -1.37
CA VAL A 52 -2.63 -5.52 -2.37
C VAL A 52 -1.60 -5.70 -3.48
N LYS A 53 -0.96 -6.87 -3.48
CA LYS A 53 -0.26 -7.39 -4.66
C LYS A 53 -1.31 -7.97 -5.60
N ARG A 54 -1.17 -7.68 -6.88
CA ARG A 54 -1.73 -8.52 -7.94
C ARG A 54 -0.62 -9.44 -8.41
#